data_AF-A0A345VIF8-F1
#
_entry.id   AF-A0A345VIF8-F1
#
_cell.length_a   1.000
_cell.length_b   1.000
_cell.length_c   1.000
_cell.angle_alpha   90.00
_cell.angle_beta   90.00
_cell.angle_gamma   90.00
#
_symmetry.space_group_name_H-M   'P 1'
#
loop_
_entity.id
_entity.type
_entity.pdbx_description
1 polymer ?
#
loop_
_entity_poly.entity_id
_entity_poly.type
_entity_poly.pdbx_seq_one_letter_code
_entity_poly.pdbx_strand_id
1 'polypeptide(L)' 'MKHKHIERYIRLRQALNQKEWEALNSLYDYQLHEKERQLTENLSLDDSEVKIFRSHAQKLIGITE' A
#
# COMPACT_ATOMS: atom_id res chain seq x y z
N MET A 1 -3.06 2.90 28.15
CA MET A 1 -4.33 3.45 27.59
C MET A 1 -4.58 2.82 26.22
N LYS A 2 -5.47 1.83 26.13
CA LYS A 2 -5.61 0.95 24.95
C LYS A 2 -6.28 1.59 23.71
N HIS A 3 -6.74 2.84 23.75
CA HIS A 3 -7.55 3.43 22.67
C HIS A 3 -7.17 4.85 22.23
N LYS A 4 -5.97 5.35 22.59
CA LYS A 4 -5.54 6.72 22.28
C LYS A 4 -5.62 7.07 20.79
N HIS A 5 -5.41 6.09 19.92
CA HIS A 5 -5.49 6.26 18.47
C HIS A 5 -6.93 6.41 17.96
N ILE A 6 -7.88 5.70 18.58
CA ILE A 6 -9.30 5.75 18.24
C ILE A 6 -9.88 7.11 18.66
N GLU A 7 -9.57 7.58 19.87
CA GLU A 7 -10.01 8.90 20.33
C GLU A 7 -9.47 10.03 19.45
N ARG A 8 -8.20 9.94 19.06
CA ARG A 8 -7.58 10.93 18.18
C ARG A 8 -8.21 10.94 16.80
N TYR A 9 -8.52 9.76 16.25
CA TYR A 9 -9.24 9.62 14.98
C TYR A 9 -10.63 10.25 15.03
N ILE A 10 -11.42 9.94 16.07
CA ILE A 10 -12.78 10.49 16.23
C ILE A 10 -12.74 12.01 16.29
N ARG A 11 -11.83 12.59 17.09
CA ARG A 11 -11.68 14.06 17.19
C ARG A 11 -11.26 14.68 15.85
N LEU A 12 -10.36 14.04 15.12
CA LEU A 12 -9.90 14.52 13.82
C LEU A 12 -11.03 14.51 12.79
N ARG A 13 -11.83 13.44 12.77
CA ARG A 13 -12.98 13.33 11.87
C ARG A 13 -14.07 14.36 12.15
N GLN A 14 -14.31 14.68 13.42
CA GLN A 14 -15.26 15.70 13.85
C GLN A 14 -14.80 17.12 13.52
N ALA A 15 -13.49 17.37 13.51
CA ALA A 15 -12.93 18.71 13.28
C ALA A 15 -12.88 19.12 11.80
N LEU A 16 -12.95 18.15 10.88
CA LEU A 16 -12.74 18.38 9.45
C LEU A 16 -14.05 18.28 8.68
N ASN A 17 -14.26 19.21 7.75
CA ASN A 17 -15.33 19.07 6.76
C ASN A 17 -14.96 17.99 5.72
N GLN A 18 -15.92 17.65 4.85
CA GLN A 18 -15.75 16.56 3.88
C GLN A 18 -14.52 16.76 2.97
N LYS A 19 -14.32 17.98 2.46
CA LYS A 19 -13.21 18.31 1.56
C LYS A 19 -11.86 18.24 2.27
N GLU A 20 -11.79 18.74 3.49
CA GLU A 20 -10.58 18.68 4.32
C GLU A 20 -10.23 17.24 4.70
N TRP A 21 -11.25 16.42 4.99
CA TRP A 21 -11.08 15.00 5.26
C TRP A 21 -10.55 14.24 4.06
N GLU A 22 -11.11 14.46 2.87
CA GLU A 22 -10.64 13.86 1.61
C GLU A 22 -9.19 14.24 1.32
N ALA A 23 -8.83 15.53 1.46
CA ALA A 23 -7.46 15.99 1.26
C ALA A 23 -6.48 15.33 2.24
N LEU A 24 -6.86 15.21 3.52
CA LEU A 24 -6.06 14.50 4.51
C LEU A 24 -5.92 13.01 4.18
N ASN A 25 -6.99 12.37 3.74
CA ASN A 25 -6.96 10.96 3.38
C ASN A 25 -6.05 10.71 2.18
N SER A 26 -6.13 11.54 1.14
CA SER A 26 -5.22 11.46 -0.02
C SER A 26 -3.75 11.64 0.36
N LEU A 27 -3.45 12.55 1.29
CA LEU A 27 -2.08 12.71 1.80
C LEU A 27 -1.60 11.47 2.57
N TYR A 28 -2.48 10.85 3.35
CA TYR A 28 -2.18 9.62 4.06
C TYR A 28 -1.92 8.46 3.09
N ASP A 29 -2.77 8.30 2.07
CA ASP A 29 -2.63 7.27 1.05
C ASP A 29 -1.31 7.42 0.28
N TYR A 30 -0.95 8.66 -0.09
CA TYR A 30 0.34 8.95 -0.71
C TYR A 30 1.52 8.55 0.18
N GLN A 31 1.48 8.90 1.47
CA GLN A 31 2.54 8.53 2.42
C GLN A 31 2.63 7.02 2.65
N LEU A 32 1.49 6.32 2.61
CA LEU A 32 1.45 4.87 2.73
C LEU A 32 2.14 4.21 1.52
N HIS A 33 1.76 4.63 0.31
CA HIS A 33 2.40 4.13 -0.92
C HIS A 33 3.88 4.45 -1.00
N GLU A 34 4.29 5.63 -0.55
CA GLU A 34 5.71 5.99 -0.51
C GLU A 34 6.49 5.08 0.46
N LYS A 35 5.91 4.74 1.61
CA LYS A 35 6.50 3.76 2.52
C LYS A 35 6.55 2.35 1.93
N GLU A 36 5.47 1.90 1.28
CA GLU A 36 5.45 0.61 0.58
C GLU A 36 6.55 0.56 -0.48
N ARG A 37 6.71 1.64 -1.25
CA ARG A 37 7.77 1.77 -2.23
C ARG A 37 9.15 1.70 -1.59
N GLN A 38 9.43 2.46 -0.53
CA GLN A 38 10.73 2.42 0.15
C GLN A 38 11.05 1.05 0.74
N LEU A 39 10.05 0.34 1.27
CA LEU A 39 10.22 -1.02 1.79
C LEU A 39 10.48 -2.04 0.69
N THR A 40 9.97 -1.79 -0.53
CA THR A 40 10.10 -2.69 -1.68
C THR A 40 11.18 -2.26 -2.68
N GLU A 41 11.75 -1.05 -2.53
CA GLU A 41 12.72 -0.46 -3.47
C GLU A 41 13.96 -1.33 -3.67
N ASN A 42 14.35 -2.07 -2.64
CA ASN A 42 15.51 -2.97 -2.66
C ASN A 42 15.11 -4.46 -2.71
N LEU A 43 13.81 -4.77 -2.81
CA LEU A 43 13.33 -6.12 -3.09
C LEU A 43 13.44 -6.35 -4.60
N SER A 44 14.65 -6.70 -5.04
CA SER A 44 14.83 -7.29 -6.36
C SER A 44 14.59 -8.80 -6.24
N LEU A 45 13.78 -9.34 -7.14
CA LEU A 45 13.66 -10.78 -7.28
C LEU A 45 15.00 -11.32 -7.79
N ASP A 46 15.53 -12.36 -7.16
CA ASP A 46 16.69 -13.05 -7.70
C ASP A 46 16.34 -13.80 -9.00
N ASP A 47 17.35 -14.27 -9.73
CA ASP A 47 17.14 -14.95 -11.02
C ASP A 47 16.20 -16.17 -10.92
N SER A 48 16.16 -16.84 -9.76
CA SER A 48 15.26 -17.97 -9.52
C SER A 48 13.82 -17.51 -9.29
N GLU A 49 13.62 -16.44 -8.53
CA GLU A 49 12.33 -15.84 -8.24
C GLU A 49 11.72 -15.20 -9.49
N VAL A 50 12.53 -14.56 -10.33
CA VAL A 50 12.14 -14.05 -11.66
C VAL A 50 11.66 -15.19 -12.56
N LYS A 51 12.36 -16.33 -12.55
CA LYS A 51 11.99 -17.51 -13.37
C LYS A 51 10.68 -18.13 -12.90
N ILE A 52 10.46 -18.21 -11.58
CA ILE A 52 9.21 -18.69 -10.98
C ILE A 52 8.06 -17.74 -11.31
N PHE A 53 8.26 -16.43 -11.13
CA PHE A 53 7.27 -15.42 -11.47
C PHE A 53 6.87 -15.48 -12.94
N ARG A 54 7.86 -15.57 -13.85
CA ARG A 54 7.62 -15.69 -15.30
C ARG A 54 6.84 -16.97 -15.64
N SER A 55 7.21 -18.12 -15.07
CA SER A 55 6.48 -19.38 -15.30
C SER A 55 5.03 -19.31 -14.80
N HIS A 56 4.79 -18.68 -13.65
CA HIS A 56 3.44 -18.46 -13.14
C HIS A 56 2.62 -17.51 -14.03
N ALA A 57 3.22 -16.41 -14.48
CA ALA A 57 2.58 -15.47 -15.39
C ALA A 57 2.23 -16.12 -16.75
N GLN A 58 3.15 -16.92 -17.30
CA GLN A 58 2.93 -17.69 -18.53
C GLN A 58 1.77 -18.68 -18.39
N LYS A 59 1.70 -19.41 -17.28
CA LYS A 59 0.57 -20.31 -16.96
C LYS A 59 -0.76 -19.55 -16.84
N LEU A 60 -0.77 -18.37 -16.23
CA LEU A 60 -1.98 -17.54 -16.09
C LEU A 60 -2.48 -17.00 -17.43
N ILE A 61 -1.58 -16.68 -18.36
CA ILE A 61 -1.91 -16.17 -19.70
C ILE A 61 -2.19 -17.32 -20.69
N GLY A 62 -2.09 -18.58 -20.24
CA GLY A 62 -2.32 -19.76 -21.08
C GLY A 62 -1.21 -20.01 -22.11
N ILE A 63 -0.03 -19.40 -21.92
CA ILE A 63 1.16 -19.65 -22.73
C ILE A 63 1.90 -20.83 -22.07
N THR A 64 1.57 -22.05 -22.48
CA THR A 64 2.41 -23.23 -22.21
C THR A 64 3.49 -23.31 -23.29
N GLU A 65 4.76 -23.41 -22.87
CA GLU A 65 5.80 -24.01 -23.73
C GLU A 65 5.43 -25.45 -24.08
#